data_AF-A0A7W2ILT4-F1
#
_entry.id   AF-A0A7W2ILT4-F1
#
_cell.length_a   1.000
_cell.length_b   1.000
_cell.length_c   1.000
_cell.angle_alpha   90.00
_cell.angle_beta   90.00
_cell.angle_gamma   90.00
#
_symmetry.space_group_name_H-M   'P 1'
#
loop_
_entity.id
_entity.type
_entity.pdbx_description
1 polymer ?
#
loop_
_entity_poly.entity_id
_entity_poly.type
_entity_poly.pdbx_seq_one_letter_code
_entity_poly.pdbx_strand_id
1 'polypeptide(L)'
;MKEQCFLPIDVKENMDKLFAAEVIVPFLAGGLVTWFFSWLYYARAGRELQQEAGELRRLNGVLLRGLENAGLMKVARDDQGNATGLIIEAEVTARAKATMTTNVE
;
A
#
# COMPACT_ATOMS: atom_id res chain seq x y z
N MET A 1 52.26 22.31 -25.37
CA MET A 1 52.21 23.53 -24.54
C MET A 1 50.78 23.67 -24.02
N LYS A 2 50.51 23.27 -22.78
CA LYS A 2 49.20 23.44 -22.14
C LYS A 2 49.29 24.70 -21.29
N GLU A 3 48.84 25.82 -21.83
CA GLU A 3 48.58 27.01 -21.03
C GLU A 3 47.31 26.77 -20.23
N GLN A 4 47.46 26.31 -18.99
CA GLN A 4 46.40 26.45 -18.02
C GLN A 4 46.44 27.90 -17.54
N CYS A 5 45.47 28.70 -17.98
CA CYS A 5 45.16 30.00 -17.38
C CYS A 5 44.89 29.77 -15.88
N PHE A 6 45.88 30.11 -15.07
CA PHE A 6 45.78 30.20 -13.62
C PHE A 6 44.92 31.43 -13.29
N LEU A 7 43.60 31.26 -13.31
CA LEU A 7 42.68 32.26 -12.78
C LEU A 7 42.95 32.40 -11.27
N PRO A 8 43.01 33.63 -10.73
CA PRO A 8 43.29 33.85 -9.32
C PRO A 8 42.24 33.14 -8.46
N ILE A 9 42.69 32.40 -7.44
CA ILE A 9 41.87 31.57 -6.53
C ILE A 9 40.67 32.36 -5.97
N ASP A 10 40.86 33.66 -5.77
CA ASP A 10 39.86 34.63 -5.27
C ASP A 10 38.61 34.75 -6.17
N VAL A 11 38.77 34.65 -7.50
CA VAL A 11 37.65 34.79 -8.45
C VAL A 11 36.79 33.52 -8.45
N LYS A 12 37.40 32.35 -8.28
CA LYS A 12 36.68 31.07 -8.25
C LYS A 12 35.78 30.97 -7.01
N GLU A 13 36.28 31.39 -5.86
CA GLU A 13 35.53 31.38 -4.60
C GLU A 13 34.30 32.30 -4.63
N ASN A 14 34.42 33.49 -5.23
CA ASN A 14 33.27 34.39 -5.38
C ASN A 14 32.23 33.85 -6.36
N MET A 15 32.66 33.16 -7.41
CA MET A 15 31.77 32.55 -8.40
C MET A 15 30.95 31.40 -7.79
N ASP A 16 31.56 30.55 -6.95
CA ASP A 16 30.87 29.47 -6.25
C ASP A 16 29.81 29.99 -5.25
N LYS A 17 30.12 31.09 -4.54
CA LYS A 17 29.16 31.76 -3.65
C LYS A 17 27.98 32.37 -4.41
N LEU A 18 28.24 32.99 -5.56
CA LEU A 18 27.20 33.57 -6.41
C LEU A 18 26.24 32.48 -6.93
N PHE A 19 26.79 31.36 -7.40
CA PHE A 19 26.02 30.23 -7.92
C PHE A 19 25.18 29.54 -6.83
N ALA A 20 25.76 29.39 -5.63
CA ALA A 20 25.04 28.82 -4.49
C ALA A 20 23.84 29.68 -4.07
N ALA A 21 24.02 31.01 -4.01
CA ALA A 21 22.97 31.93 -3.60
C ALA A 21 21.81 31.99 -4.62
N GLU A 22 22.10 32.02 -5.92
CA GLU A 22 21.07 32.20 -6.95
C GLU A 22 20.38 30.90 -7.37
N VAL A 23 21.07 29.75 -7.32
CA VAL A 23 20.52 28.49 -7.86
C VAL A 23 20.20 27.50 -6.76
N ILE A 24 21.13 27.27 -5.84
CA ILE A 24 21.00 26.19 -4.86
C ILE A 24 19.96 26.54 -3.80
N VAL A 25 19.98 27.77 -3.28
CA VAL A 25 19.03 28.23 -2.25
C VAL A 25 17.56 28.12 -2.70
N PRO A 26 17.14 28.68 -3.86
CA PRO A 26 15.73 28.58 -4.27
C PRO A 26 15.34 27.16 -4.67
N PHE A 27 16.25 26.36 -5.20
CA PHE A 27 15.97 24.97 -5.54
C PHE A 27 15.70 24.12 -4.28
N LEU A 28 16.52 24.30 -3.23
CA LEU A 28 16.31 23.65 -1.95
C LEU A 28 15.04 24.15 -1.26
N ALA A 29 14.78 25.46 -1.29
CA ALA A 29 13.55 26.02 -0.73
C ALA A 29 12.31 25.48 -1.44
N GLY A 30 12.30 25.47 -2.78
CA GLY A 30 11.20 24.92 -3.58
C GLY A 30 11.01 23.42 -3.36
N GLY A 31 12.11 22.67 -3.27
CA GLY A 31 12.10 21.23 -2.98
C GLY A 31 11.52 20.91 -1.60
N LEU A 32 11.93 21.66 -0.56
CA LEU A 32 11.42 21.49 0.80
C LEU A 32 9.93 21.83 0.91
N VAL A 33 9.49 22.92 0.28
CA VAL A 33 8.07 23.29 0.26
C VAL A 33 7.25 22.22 -0.44
N THR A 34 7.68 21.77 -1.62
CA THR A 34 6.97 20.74 -2.39
C THR A 34 6.88 19.43 -1.60
N TRP A 35 7.97 19.01 -0.98
CA TRP A 35 7.99 17.80 -0.13
C TRP A 35 7.03 17.94 1.05
N PHE A 36 7.05 19.08 1.75
CA PHE A 36 6.18 19.32 2.89
C PHE A 36 4.69 19.26 2.52
N PHE A 37 4.29 19.94 1.44
CA PHE A 37 2.91 19.91 0.97
C PHE A 37 2.49 18.53 0.46
N SER A 38 3.39 17.82 -0.24
CA SER A 38 3.14 16.45 -0.68
C SER A 38 2.89 15.53 0.51
N TRP A 39 3.75 15.60 1.54
CA TRP A 39 3.58 14.81 2.76
C TRP A 39 2.25 15.12 3.47
N LEU A 40 1.90 16.40 3.58
CA LEU A 40 0.66 16.83 4.23
C LEU A 40 -0.57 16.34 3.46
N TYR A 41 -0.55 16.39 2.13
CA TYR A 41 -1.62 15.87 1.28
C TYR A 41 -1.78 14.35 1.45
N TYR A 42 -0.69 13.59 1.37
CA TYR A 42 -0.72 12.14 1.57
C TYR A 42 -1.18 11.75 2.97
N ALA A 43 -0.72 12.47 4.00
CA ALA A 43 -1.14 12.23 5.38
C ALA A 43 -2.61 12.57 5.64
N ARG A 44 -3.20 13.50 4.87
CA ARG A 44 -4.63 13.80 4.93
C ARG A 44 -5.45 12.75 4.18
N ALA A 45 -5.07 12.43 2.94
CA ALA A 45 -5.75 11.42 2.14
C ALA A 45 -5.74 10.04 2.82
N GLY A 46 -4.63 9.68 3.48
CA GLY A 46 -4.54 8.43 4.24
C GLY A 46 -5.51 8.37 5.42
N ARG A 47 -5.85 9.50 6.05
CA ARG A 47 -6.81 9.55 7.16
C ARG A 47 -8.25 9.40 6.67
N GLU A 48 -8.60 10.02 5.55
CA GLU A 48 -9.92 9.89 4.93
C GLU A 48 -10.15 8.45 4.45
N LEU A 49 -9.14 7.82 3.83
CA LEU A 49 -9.19 6.40 3.44
C LEU A 49 -9.34 5.45 4.64
N GLN A 50 -8.71 5.75 5.78
CA GLN A 50 -8.87 4.95 6.99
C GLN A 50 -10.30 5.04 7.56
N GLN A 51 -10.94 6.21 7.47
CA GLN A 51 -12.32 6.39 7.89
C GLN A 51 -13.28 5.62 6.98
N GLU A 52 -13.16 5.78 5.67
CA GLU A 52 -13.98 5.06 4.69
C GLU A 52 -13.80 3.54 4.78
N ALA A 53 -12.55 3.06 4.95
CA ALA A 53 -12.29 1.64 5.14
C ALA A 53 -12.90 1.08 6.44
N GLY A 54 -12.95 1.89 7.50
CA GLY A 54 -13.63 1.53 8.75
C GLY A 54 -15.14 1.38 8.57
N GLU A 55 -15.75 2.28 7.81
CA GLU A 55 -17.18 2.24 7.51
C GLU A 55 -17.55 1.05 6.61
N LEU A 56 -16.74 0.77 5.58
CA LEU A 56 -16.87 -0.45 4.77
C LEU A 56 -16.76 -1.72 5.61
N ARG A 57 -15.79 -1.79 6.54
CA ARG A 57 -15.64 -2.95 7.44
C ARG A 57 -16.87 -3.14 8.33
N ARG A 58 -17.44 -2.05 8.83
CA ARG A 58 -18.66 -2.10 9.66
C ARG A 58 -19.86 -2.61 8.87
N LEU A 59 -20.08 -2.09 7.66
CA LEU A 59 -21.14 -2.54 6.75
C LEU A 59 -20.97 -4.01 6.37
N ASN A 60 -19.75 -4.43 6.02
CA ASN A 60 -19.45 -5.82 5.70
C ASN A 60 -19.70 -6.74 6.90
N GLY A 61 -19.34 -6.31 8.12
CA GLY A 61 -19.65 -7.06 9.34
C GLY A 61 -21.14 -7.28 9.58
N VAL A 62 -21.98 -6.28 9.27
CA VAL A 62 -23.45 -6.43 9.37
C VAL A 62 -23.97 -7.40 8.31
N LEU A 63 -23.46 -7.32 7.08
CA LEU A 63 -23.84 -8.20 5.98
C LEU A 63 -23.45 -9.65 6.27
N LEU A 64 -22.25 -9.88 6.80
CA LEU A 64 -21.78 -11.21 7.20
C LEU A 64 -22.62 -11.79 8.33
N ARG A 65 -23.00 -10.98 9.34
CA ARG A 65 -23.92 -11.41 10.41
C ARG A 65 -25.32 -11.75 9.88
N GLY A 66 -25.81 -11.00 8.89
CA GLY A 66 -27.09 -11.28 8.23
C GLY A 66 -27.10 -12.62 7.49
N LEU A 67 -26.03 -12.92 6.76
CA LEU A 67 -25.84 -14.19 6.05
C LEU A 67 -25.66 -15.38 7.01
N GLU A 68 -24.99 -15.16 8.14
CA GLU A 68 -24.85 -16.15 9.21
C GLU A 68 -26.20 -16.47 9.87
N ASN A 69 -26.99 -15.45 10.20
CA ASN A 69 -28.35 -15.62 10.74
C ASN A 69 -29.32 -16.31 9.76
N ALA A 70 -29.11 -16.14 8.45
CA ALA A 70 -29.86 -16.84 7.41
C ALA A 70 -29.42 -18.32 7.25
N GLY A 71 -28.42 -18.77 8.00
CA GLY A 71 -27.89 -20.14 7.94
C GLY A 71 -27.09 -20.44 6.67
N LEU A 72 -26.75 -19.42 5.87
CA LEU A 72 -26.09 -19.58 4.58
C LEU A 72 -24.57 -19.76 4.69
N MET A 73 -23.97 -19.33 5.82
CA MET A 73 -22.55 -19.52 6.07
C MET A 73 -22.21 -19.45 7.56
N LYS A 74 -21.11 -20.09 7.97
CA LYS A 74 -20.52 -19.91 9.30
C LYS A 74 -19.30 -19.01 9.19
N VAL A 75 -19.21 -17.99 10.04
CA VAL A 75 -18.12 -17.01 10.02
C VAL A 75 -17.17 -17.33 11.16
N ALA A 76 -15.88 -17.54 10.85
CA ALA A 76 -14.84 -17.64 11.87
C ALA A 76 -14.60 -16.25 12.47
N ARG A 77 -14.60 -16.17 13.80
CA ARG A 77 -14.34 -14.93 14.53
C ARG A 77 -13.13 -15.07 15.43
N ASP A 78 -12.41 -13.97 15.60
CA ASP A 78 -11.35 -13.85 16.61
C ASP A 78 -11.94 -13.60 18.01
N ASP A 79 -11.06 -13.61 19.01
CA ASP A 79 -11.40 -13.37 20.43
C ASP A 79 -12.00 -11.96 20.68
N GLN A 80 -11.94 -11.07 19.68
CA GLN A 80 -12.50 -9.71 19.72
C GLN A 80 -13.84 -9.60 18.96
N GLY A 81 -14.32 -10.70 18.37
CA GLY A 81 -15.59 -10.77 17.66
C GLY A 81 -15.55 -10.23 16.23
N ASN A 82 -14.35 -10.01 15.67
CA ASN A 82 -14.18 -9.63 14.27
C ASN A 82 -14.21 -10.88 13.37
N ALA A 83 -14.82 -10.76 12.20
CA ALA A 83 -14.81 -11.83 11.20
C ALA A 83 -13.41 -11.99 10.60
N THR A 84 -12.70 -13.05 10.96
CA THR A 84 -11.35 -13.38 10.48
C THR A 84 -11.36 -14.30 9.26
N GLY A 85 -12.46 -15.00 9.00
CA GLY A 85 -12.59 -15.86 7.82
C GLY A 85 -13.96 -16.47 7.64
N LEU A 86 -14.16 -17.15 6.51
CA LEU A 86 -15.36 -17.91 6.20
C LEU A 86 -15.08 -19.39 6.47
N ILE A 87 -15.91 -20.04 7.30
CA ILE A 87 -15.84 -21.49 7.49
C ILE A 87 -16.72 -22.12 6.42
N ILE A 88 -16.10 -22.60 5.35
CA ILE A 88 -16.76 -23.40 4.33
C ILE A 88 -16.66 -24.86 4.79
N GLU A 89 -17.76 -25.42 5.29
CA GLU A 89 -17.88 -26.86 5.50
C GLU A 89 -17.98 -27.52 4.12
N ALA A 90 -16.83 -27.82 3.51
CA ALA A 90 -16.79 -28.61 2.30
C ALA A 90 -17.08 -30.08 2.65
N GLU A 91 -18.33 -30.53 2.46
CA GLU A 91 -18.65 -31.96 2.43
C GLU A 91 -17.99 -32.58 1.19
N VAL A 92 -16.76 -33.07 1.35
CA VAL A 92 -16.07 -33.84 0.32
C VAL A 92 -16.71 -35.22 0.22
N THR A 93 -17.79 -35.32 -0.57
CA THR A 93 -18.41 -36.60 -0.90
C THR A 93 -17.60 -37.27 -2.02
N ALA A 94 -16.53 -37.98 -1.67
CA ALA A 94 -15.74 -38.76 -2.62
C ALA A 94 -16.52 -40.01 -3.07
N ARG A 95 -17.31 -39.91 -4.16
CA ARG A 95 -17.88 -41.08 -4.84
C ARG A 95 -16.86 -41.67 -5.80
N ALA A 96 -16.04 -42.60 -5.31
CA ALA A 96 -15.19 -43.42 -6.17
C ALA A 96 -16.05 -44.49 -6.88
N LYS A 97 -16.14 -44.44 -8.22
CA LYS A 97 -16.78 -45.47 -9.04
C LYS A 97 -15.68 -46.25 -9.76
N ALA A 98 -15.29 -47.39 -9.20
CA ALA A 98 -14.31 -48.28 -9.83
C ALA A 98 -15.04 -49.24 -10.78
N THR A 99 -14.91 -49.03 -12.10
CA THR A 99 -15.31 -50.00 -13.10
C THR A 99 -14.09 -50.86 -13.42
N MET A 100 -14.10 -52.10 -12.96
CA MET A 100 -13.01 -53.05 -13.17
C MET A 100 -13.32 -53.90 -14.41
N THR A 101 -12.66 -53.61 -15.53
CA THR A 101 -12.72 -54.42 -16.75
C THR A 101 -11.66 -55.51 -16.66
N THR A 102 -12.09 -56.75 -16.41
CA THR A 102 -11.22 -57.92 -16.55
C THR A 102 -11.42 -58.51 -17.93
N ASN A 103 -10.38 -58.45 -18.78
CA ASN A 103 -10.32 -59.28 -19.96
C ASN A 103 -10.03 -60.71 -19.51
N VAL A 104 -10.94 -61.63 -19.83
CA VAL A 104 -10.73 -63.08 -19.72
C VAL A 104 -10.33 -63.53 -21.12
N GLU A 105 -9.06 -63.93 -21.28
CA GLU A 105 -8.60 -64.75 -22.41
C GLU A 105 -9.00 -66.22 -22.18
#